data_AF-A0A4V0X4A4-F1
#
_entry.id   AF-A0A4V0X4A4-F1
#
_cell.length_a   1.000
_cell.length_b   1.000
_cell.length_c   1.000
_cell.angle_alpha   90.00
_cell.angle_beta   90.00
_cell.angle_gamma   90.00
#
_symmetry.space_group_name_H-M   'P 1'
#
loop_
_entity.id
_entity.type
_entity.pdbx_description
1 polymer ?
#
loop_
_entity_poly.entity_id
_entity_poly.type
_entity_poly.pdbx_seq_one_letter_code
_entity_poly.pdbx_strand_id
1 'polypeptide(L)'
;MAGKKPAFNIQILNHSTVEQTGVEERAIRFTKRSIKGASKMQGLHMVLSMIDLTTLEGKDTPGKVNQLCIKARHLHDHIPGLPSVAAICVYPSMVSVAKKALQGSTIKVASVATAFPSGQSSLRIKLADTRFAVEEGADEVDMVISRGKFHAGEYAYVFDEIAAVKEACGKARLKVILETGELGTLDQVKKASTIAIAAGADFIKTSTGKIQPAATMPVTLVMLETIRDHFYKTGKKVGMKPAGGISKSKLALHYLVMVKETLGDAWLDKQLFRFGASSLANDVLMQVAKETLGHYQSPNYFSID
;
A
#
# COMPACT_ATOMS: atom_id res chain seq x y z
N MET A 1 -9.44 12.09 27.37
CA MET A 1 -8.09 12.63 27.64
C MET A 1 -7.35 12.71 26.32
N ALA A 2 -7.03 13.92 25.84
CA ALA A 2 -6.17 14.06 24.66
C ALA A 2 -4.76 13.59 25.05
N GLY A 3 -4.31 12.46 24.51
CA GLY A 3 -2.94 11.98 24.71
C GLY A 3 -1.95 13.04 24.21
N LYS A 4 -0.79 13.19 24.89
CA LYS A 4 0.28 14.07 24.43
C LYS A 4 0.56 13.80 22.95
N LYS A 5 0.57 14.85 22.13
CA LYS A 5 1.01 14.75 20.73
C LYS A 5 2.43 14.16 20.71
N PRO A 6 2.70 13.14 19.87
CA PRO A 6 4.04 12.62 19.73
C PRO A 6 4.94 13.75 19.21
N ALA A 7 6.12 13.91 19.80
CA ALA A 7 7.10 14.90 19.38
C ALA A 7 8.29 14.18 18.75
N PHE A 8 8.87 14.76 17.70
CA PHE A 8 10.06 14.21 17.08
C PHE A 8 11.20 14.14 18.10
N ASN A 9 11.80 12.96 18.24
CA ASN A 9 13.04 12.76 18.99
C ASN A 9 14.06 12.15 18.03
N ILE A 10 15.19 12.83 17.83
CA ILE A 10 16.24 12.36 16.92
C ILE A 10 16.73 10.94 17.25
N GLN A 11 16.66 10.52 18.51
CA GLN A 11 17.02 9.17 18.95
C GLN A 11 16.13 8.06 18.36
N ILE A 12 14.98 8.39 17.76
CA ILE A 12 14.19 7.40 17.01
C ILE A 12 14.94 6.95 15.75
N LEU A 13 15.82 7.79 15.21
CA LEU A 13 16.69 7.45 14.10
C LEU A 13 17.86 6.64 14.65
N ASN A 14 17.73 5.31 14.60
CA ASN A 14 18.84 4.42 14.93
C ASN A 14 19.95 4.61 13.88
N HIS A 15 21.20 4.80 14.33
CA HIS A 15 22.36 4.98 13.46
C HIS A 15 22.84 3.67 12.79
N SER A 16 22.16 2.54 13.03
CA SER A 16 22.47 1.27 12.37
C SER A 16 22.24 1.38 10.85
N THR A 17 23.33 1.24 10.08
CA THR A 17 23.31 1.15 8.62
C THR A 17 22.65 -0.14 8.16
N VAL A 18 22.05 -0.12 6.97
CA VAL A 18 21.52 -1.28 6.27
C VAL A 18 22.65 -1.93 5.50
N GLU A 19 22.90 -3.21 5.76
CA GLU A 19 23.86 -4.01 4.99
C GLU A 19 23.20 -4.41 3.66
N GLN A 20 23.52 -3.66 2.60
CA GLN A 20 22.81 -3.74 1.33
C GLN A 20 22.94 -5.11 0.67
N THR A 21 24.11 -5.75 0.72
CA THR A 21 24.37 -7.03 0.04
C THR A 21 23.48 -8.12 0.61
N GLY A 22 23.40 -8.23 1.93
CA GLY A 22 22.58 -9.20 2.64
C GLY A 22 21.08 -8.96 2.44
N VAL A 23 20.64 -7.70 2.33
CA VAL A 23 19.25 -7.39 1.94
C VAL A 23 18.96 -7.89 0.52
N GLU A 24 19.85 -7.63 -0.43
CA GLU A 24 19.68 -8.06 -1.83
C GLU A 24 19.68 -9.60 -1.95
N GLU A 25 20.64 -10.26 -1.30
CA GLU A 25 20.71 -11.73 -1.24
C GLU A 25 19.46 -12.33 -0.60
N ARG A 26 18.98 -11.74 0.50
CA ARG A 26 17.74 -12.18 1.17
C ARG A 26 16.51 -11.96 0.28
N ALA A 27 16.41 -10.80 -0.37
CA ALA A 27 15.33 -10.51 -1.31
C ALA A 27 15.29 -11.52 -2.46
N ILE A 28 16.45 -11.90 -3.00
CA ILE A 28 16.60 -12.93 -4.03
C ILE A 28 16.14 -14.31 -3.53
N ARG A 29 16.46 -14.67 -2.28
CA ARG A 29 16.07 -15.98 -1.71
C ARG A 29 14.55 -16.19 -1.70
N PHE A 30 13.76 -15.15 -1.41
CA PHE A 30 12.29 -15.24 -1.46
C PHE A 30 11.74 -15.58 -2.86
N THR A 31 12.50 -15.32 -3.91
CA THR A 31 12.05 -15.56 -5.30
C THR A 31 12.57 -16.86 -5.90
N LYS A 32 13.37 -17.65 -5.17
CA LYS A 32 14.02 -18.87 -5.70
C LYS A 32 13.06 -20.04 -5.89
N ARG A 33 11.98 -20.11 -5.10
CA ARG A 33 11.04 -21.24 -5.12
C ARG A 33 9.67 -20.80 -5.61
N SER A 34 9.08 -21.59 -6.50
CA SER A 34 7.70 -21.39 -6.93
C SER A 34 6.75 -22.08 -5.97
N ILE A 35 5.66 -21.39 -5.62
CA ILE A 35 4.55 -21.98 -4.86
C ILE A 35 3.63 -22.74 -5.83
N LYS A 36 3.22 -23.95 -5.48
CA LYS A 36 2.43 -24.86 -6.34
C LYS A 36 1.22 -25.43 -5.58
N GLY A 37 0.28 -26.01 -6.34
CA GLY A 37 -0.87 -26.74 -5.80
C GLY A 37 -1.75 -25.92 -4.86
N ALA A 38 -2.25 -26.55 -3.80
CA ALA A 38 -3.18 -25.92 -2.84
C ALA A 38 -2.62 -24.64 -2.21
N SER A 39 -1.32 -24.59 -1.89
CA SER A 39 -0.68 -23.38 -1.34
C SER A 39 -0.65 -22.23 -2.34
N LYS A 40 -0.52 -22.53 -3.64
CA LYS A 40 -0.61 -21.51 -4.69
C LYS A 40 -2.02 -20.94 -4.73
N MET A 41 -3.03 -21.79 -4.73
CA MET A 41 -4.44 -21.36 -4.73
C MET A 41 -4.78 -20.50 -3.52
N GLN A 42 -4.39 -20.92 -2.31
CA GLN A 42 -4.57 -20.12 -1.10
C GLN A 42 -3.87 -18.77 -1.23
N GLY A 43 -2.63 -18.75 -1.72
CA GLY A 43 -1.87 -17.52 -1.95
C GLY A 43 -2.54 -16.59 -2.96
N LEU A 44 -3.10 -17.11 -4.07
CA LEU A 44 -3.80 -16.30 -5.07
C LEU A 44 -5.07 -15.64 -4.49
N HIS A 45 -5.87 -16.40 -3.72
CA HIS A 45 -7.03 -15.83 -3.02
C HIS A 45 -6.60 -14.76 -2.00
N MET A 46 -5.53 -15.02 -1.26
CA MET A 46 -4.96 -14.07 -0.32
C MET A 46 -4.52 -12.78 -1.02
N VAL A 47 -3.81 -12.89 -2.15
CA VAL A 47 -3.42 -11.72 -2.96
C VAL A 47 -4.65 -10.92 -3.36
N LEU A 48 -5.70 -11.55 -3.94
CA LEU A 48 -6.93 -10.84 -4.32
C LEU A 48 -7.54 -10.08 -3.14
N SER A 49 -7.63 -10.73 -1.98
CA SER A 49 -8.22 -10.14 -0.77
C SER A 49 -7.43 -8.96 -0.18
N MET A 50 -6.18 -8.77 -0.60
CA MET A 50 -5.26 -7.74 -0.12
C MET A 50 -5.02 -6.62 -1.16
N ILE A 51 -5.68 -6.67 -2.31
CA ILE A 51 -5.53 -5.62 -3.32
C ILE A 51 -6.24 -4.34 -2.88
N ASP A 52 -5.55 -3.21 -3.04
CA ASP A 52 -6.14 -1.88 -3.18
C ASP A 52 -6.28 -1.62 -4.68
N LEU A 53 -7.45 -1.91 -5.24
CA LEU A 53 -7.69 -1.82 -6.68
C LEU A 53 -7.74 -0.35 -7.08
N THR A 54 -6.78 0.09 -7.87
CA THR A 54 -6.45 1.53 -7.97
C THR A 54 -6.72 2.07 -9.37
N THR A 55 -7.38 3.24 -9.43
CA THR A 55 -7.38 4.10 -10.63
C THR A 55 -7.05 5.52 -10.19
N LEU A 56 -6.06 6.12 -10.86
CA LEU A 56 -5.50 7.44 -10.51
C LEU A 56 -5.05 8.16 -11.78
N GLU A 57 -5.90 8.18 -12.79
CA GLU A 57 -5.62 8.83 -14.08
C GLU A 57 -6.26 10.22 -14.13
N GLY A 58 -5.60 11.18 -14.78
CA GLY A 58 -6.17 12.53 -14.92
C GLY A 58 -7.48 12.56 -15.72
N LYS A 59 -7.80 11.48 -16.44
CA LYS A 59 -9.03 11.28 -17.20
C LYS A 59 -10.09 10.46 -16.45
N ASP A 60 -9.88 10.16 -15.18
CA ASP A 60 -10.85 9.39 -14.39
C ASP A 60 -12.20 10.11 -14.36
N THR A 61 -13.27 9.35 -14.58
CA THR A 61 -14.65 9.83 -14.56
C THR A 61 -15.45 9.05 -13.52
N PRO A 62 -16.60 9.58 -13.07
CA PRO A 62 -17.51 8.81 -12.22
C PRO A 62 -17.89 7.45 -12.82
N GLY A 63 -18.04 7.37 -14.15
CA GLY A 63 -18.32 6.12 -14.85
C GLY A 63 -17.18 5.09 -14.71
N LYS A 64 -15.92 5.50 -14.90
CA LYS A 64 -14.75 4.63 -14.72
C LYS A 64 -14.63 4.15 -13.27
N VAL A 65 -14.87 5.04 -12.30
CA VAL A 65 -14.83 4.69 -10.87
C VAL A 65 -15.95 3.72 -10.51
N ASN A 66 -17.16 3.90 -11.05
CA ASN A 66 -18.25 2.93 -10.88
C ASN A 66 -17.90 1.55 -11.45
N GLN A 67 -17.29 1.48 -12.63
CA GLN A 67 -16.79 0.22 -13.21
C GLN A 67 -15.75 -0.45 -12.31
N LEU A 68 -14.82 0.33 -11.75
CA LEU A 68 -13.84 -0.17 -10.79
C LEU A 68 -14.51 -0.74 -9.53
N CYS A 69 -15.55 -0.06 -9.02
CA CYS A 69 -16.32 -0.52 -7.86
C CYS A 69 -17.07 -1.83 -8.15
N ILE A 70 -17.67 -1.96 -9.34
CA ILE A 70 -18.34 -3.20 -9.77
C ILE A 70 -17.33 -4.35 -9.80
N LYS A 71 -16.17 -4.15 -10.45
CA LYS A 71 -15.07 -5.13 -10.47
C LYS A 71 -14.58 -5.49 -9.08
N ALA A 72 -14.43 -4.51 -8.18
CA ALA A 72 -13.99 -4.74 -6.81
C ALA A 72 -14.94 -5.64 -6.02
N ARG A 73 -16.26 -5.47 -6.22
CA ARG A 73 -17.31 -6.29 -5.60
C ARG A 73 -17.43 -7.67 -6.23
N HIS A 74 -17.21 -7.73 -7.53
CA HIS A 74 -17.45 -8.89 -8.36
C HIS A 74 -16.29 -9.07 -9.34
N LEU A 75 -15.28 -9.81 -8.89
CA LEU A 75 -14.04 -9.97 -9.64
C LEU A 75 -14.21 -10.81 -10.92
N HIS A 76 -15.12 -11.79 -10.90
CA HIS A 76 -15.37 -12.67 -12.05
C HIS A 76 -16.70 -13.44 -11.91
N ASP A 77 -17.50 -13.53 -12.97
CA ASP A 77 -18.83 -14.17 -12.96
C ASP A 77 -18.77 -15.70 -12.83
N HIS A 78 -17.80 -16.31 -13.50
CA HIS A 78 -17.75 -17.77 -13.65
C HIS A 78 -16.82 -18.50 -12.67
N ILE A 79 -16.16 -17.79 -11.76
CA ILE A 79 -15.24 -18.41 -10.79
C ILE A 79 -15.86 -18.27 -9.38
N PRO A 80 -16.43 -19.34 -8.83
CA PRO A 80 -17.06 -19.28 -7.51
C PRO A 80 -16.00 -19.15 -6.40
N GLY A 81 -16.41 -18.60 -5.25
CA GLY A 81 -15.57 -18.55 -4.05
C GLY A 81 -14.44 -17.52 -4.07
N LEU A 82 -14.44 -16.59 -5.02
CA LEU A 82 -13.49 -15.48 -5.02
C LEU A 82 -13.76 -14.51 -3.86
N PRO A 83 -12.72 -13.96 -3.21
CA PRO A 83 -12.87 -12.92 -2.21
C PRO A 83 -13.13 -11.57 -2.87
N SER A 84 -13.69 -10.62 -2.12
CA SER A 84 -13.61 -9.20 -2.51
C SER A 84 -12.20 -8.65 -2.24
N VAL A 85 -11.81 -7.63 -3.00
CA VAL A 85 -10.58 -6.87 -2.72
C VAL A 85 -10.68 -6.11 -1.38
N ALA A 86 -9.54 -5.69 -0.83
CA ALA A 86 -9.52 -4.99 0.45
C ALA A 86 -10.12 -3.59 0.34
N ALA A 87 -9.72 -2.88 -0.71
CA ALA A 87 -10.12 -1.51 -0.97
C ALA A 87 -10.11 -1.21 -2.46
N ILE A 88 -10.70 -0.07 -2.83
CA ILE A 88 -10.30 0.65 -4.04
C ILE A 88 -9.51 1.90 -3.66
N CYS A 89 -8.73 2.46 -4.58
CA CYS A 89 -8.01 3.71 -4.38
C CYS A 89 -8.24 4.68 -5.54
N VAL A 90 -8.69 5.91 -5.22
CA VAL A 90 -9.12 6.93 -6.18
C VAL A 90 -8.63 8.34 -5.78
N TYR A 91 -8.80 9.33 -6.65
CA TYR A 91 -8.61 10.74 -6.29
C TYR A 91 -9.68 11.25 -5.31
N PRO A 92 -9.40 12.29 -4.50
CA PRO A 92 -10.33 12.84 -3.53
C PRO A 92 -11.71 13.19 -4.11
N SER A 93 -11.74 13.80 -5.29
CA SER A 93 -12.98 14.19 -5.98
C SER A 93 -13.87 13.03 -6.42
N MET A 94 -13.37 11.79 -6.36
CA MET A 94 -14.08 10.57 -6.73
C MET A 94 -14.51 9.73 -5.51
N VAL A 95 -14.18 10.16 -4.29
CA VAL A 95 -14.45 9.40 -3.07
C VAL A 95 -15.95 9.23 -2.85
N SER A 96 -16.76 10.29 -2.94
CA SER A 96 -18.21 10.18 -2.75
C SER A 96 -18.89 9.28 -3.79
N VAL A 97 -18.43 9.32 -5.05
CA VAL A 97 -18.88 8.41 -6.12
C VAL A 97 -18.60 6.96 -5.72
N ALA A 98 -17.36 6.67 -5.32
CA ALA A 98 -16.94 5.34 -4.86
C ALA A 98 -17.73 4.86 -3.64
N LYS A 99 -17.93 5.72 -2.64
CA LYS A 99 -18.69 5.39 -1.41
C LYS A 99 -20.13 5.03 -1.73
N LYS A 100 -20.77 5.78 -2.63
CA LYS A 100 -22.13 5.47 -3.09
C LYS A 100 -22.19 4.11 -3.81
N ALA A 101 -21.25 3.85 -4.73
CA ALA A 101 -21.22 2.60 -5.50
C ALA A 101 -20.91 1.35 -4.64
N LEU A 102 -20.13 1.53 -3.58
CA LEU A 102 -19.73 0.47 -2.65
C LEU A 102 -20.62 0.38 -1.40
N GLN A 103 -21.74 1.09 -1.35
CA GLN A 103 -22.68 1.03 -0.24
C GLN A 103 -23.14 -0.43 0.01
N GLY A 104 -23.13 -0.83 1.29
CA GLY A 104 -23.46 -2.19 1.71
C GLY A 104 -22.35 -3.22 1.50
N SER A 105 -21.20 -2.84 0.94
CA SER A 105 -20.03 -3.72 0.84
C SER A 105 -19.06 -3.54 2.02
N THR A 106 -18.13 -4.48 2.18
CA THR A 106 -17.04 -4.39 3.16
C THR A 106 -15.76 -3.77 2.59
N ILE A 107 -15.77 -3.42 1.30
CA ILE A 107 -14.63 -2.86 0.57
C ILE A 107 -14.41 -1.43 1.03
N LYS A 108 -13.16 -1.10 1.36
CA LYS A 108 -12.78 0.25 1.79
C LYS A 108 -12.58 1.18 0.60
N VAL A 109 -12.83 2.47 0.80
CA VAL A 109 -12.44 3.50 -0.16
C VAL A 109 -11.21 4.22 0.38
N ALA A 110 -10.08 3.98 -0.27
CA ALA A 110 -8.86 4.75 -0.05
C ALA A 110 -8.83 5.95 -1.01
N SER A 111 -8.26 7.05 -0.56
CA SER A 111 -8.00 8.22 -1.40
C SER A 111 -6.54 8.63 -1.31
N VAL A 112 -5.92 9.00 -2.44
CA VAL A 112 -4.65 9.73 -2.39
C VAL A 112 -4.90 11.16 -1.96
N ALA A 113 -3.99 11.76 -1.20
CA ALA A 113 -4.12 13.15 -0.76
C ALA A 113 -2.75 13.83 -0.71
N THR A 114 -2.69 15.01 -0.10
CA THR A 114 -1.49 15.80 0.17
C THR A 114 -0.78 16.29 -1.09
N ALA A 115 -1.56 16.74 -2.09
CA ALA A 115 -1.05 17.16 -3.40
C ALA A 115 -0.34 16.01 -4.15
N PHE A 116 -0.96 14.83 -4.14
CA PHE A 116 -0.53 13.69 -4.94
C PHE A 116 -0.47 14.05 -6.44
N PRO A 117 0.51 13.55 -7.22
CA PRO A 117 1.58 12.62 -6.81
C PRO A 117 2.84 13.31 -6.30
N SER A 118 2.99 14.63 -6.45
CA SER A 118 4.26 15.31 -6.15
C SER A 118 4.51 15.48 -4.65
N GLY A 119 3.46 15.64 -3.83
CA GLY A 119 3.63 16.00 -2.43
C GLY A 119 4.24 17.39 -2.23
N GLN A 120 4.33 18.20 -3.29
CA GLN A 120 4.96 19.53 -3.30
C GLN A 120 3.91 20.61 -3.14
N SER A 121 3.50 20.84 -1.90
CA SER A 121 2.58 21.91 -1.54
C SER A 121 2.77 22.31 -0.08
N SER A 122 2.22 23.45 0.32
CA SER A 122 2.24 23.88 1.72
C SER A 122 1.45 22.91 2.61
N LEU A 123 1.86 22.80 3.88
CA LEU A 123 1.13 22.01 4.88
C LEU A 123 -0.36 22.37 4.95
N ARG A 124 -0.70 23.66 4.82
CA ARG A 124 -2.10 24.13 4.80
C ARG A 124 -2.93 23.45 3.71
N ILE A 125 -2.39 23.39 2.49
CA ILE A 125 -3.07 22.77 1.34
C ILE A 125 -3.14 21.26 1.52
N LYS A 126 -2.06 20.62 2.00
CA LYS A 126 -2.06 19.18 2.28
C LYS A 126 -3.12 18.78 3.29
N LEU A 127 -3.27 19.55 4.37
CA LEU A 127 -4.29 19.30 5.39
C LEU A 127 -5.71 19.55 4.85
N ALA A 128 -5.90 20.57 4.01
CA ALA A 128 -7.19 20.82 3.37
C ALA A 128 -7.59 19.67 2.43
N ASP A 129 -6.65 19.18 1.62
CA ASP A 129 -6.83 18.04 0.71
C ASP A 129 -7.16 16.75 1.48
N THR A 130 -6.44 16.47 2.58
CA THR A 130 -6.75 15.34 3.47
C THR A 130 -8.14 15.45 4.09
N ARG A 131 -8.52 16.62 4.61
CA ARG A 131 -9.85 16.83 5.20
C ARG A 131 -10.95 16.64 4.18
N PHE A 132 -10.77 17.19 2.97
CA PHE A 132 -11.72 17.01 1.88
C PHE A 132 -11.93 15.52 1.56
N ALA A 133 -10.86 14.73 1.42
CA ALA A 133 -11.00 13.29 1.18
C ALA A 133 -11.77 12.56 2.31
N VAL A 134 -11.53 12.94 3.57
CA VAL A 134 -12.25 12.36 4.73
C VAL A 134 -13.72 12.80 4.77
N GLU A 135 -14.00 14.07 4.48
CA GLU A 135 -15.36 14.64 4.41
C GLU A 135 -16.20 13.97 3.31
N GLU A 136 -15.60 13.66 2.16
CA GLU A 136 -16.22 12.87 1.10
C GLU A 136 -16.43 11.39 1.47
N GLY A 137 -15.88 10.95 2.61
CA GLY A 137 -16.15 9.65 3.22
C GLY A 137 -15.05 8.60 3.05
N ALA A 138 -13.80 9.00 2.75
CA ALA A 138 -12.69 8.06 2.62
C ALA A 138 -12.48 7.28 3.94
N ASP A 139 -12.34 5.95 3.83
CA ASP A 139 -12.00 5.09 4.95
C ASP A 139 -10.49 5.12 5.25
N GLU A 140 -9.69 5.42 4.23
CA GLU A 140 -8.24 5.41 4.29
C GLU A 140 -7.67 6.54 3.41
N VAL A 141 -6.55 7.15 3.84
CA VAL A 141 -5.84 8.21 3.11
C VAL A 141 -4.42 7.77 2.82
N ASP A 142 -4.00 7.86 1.56
CA ASP A 142 -2.64 7.60 1.10
C ASP A 142 -1.92 8.96 0.90
N MET A 143 -1.12 9.39 1.88
CA MET A 143 -0.38 10.66 1.83
C MET A 143 1.00 10.50 1.16
N VAL A 144 1.52 11.53 0.53
CA VAL A 144 2.92 11.60 0.03
C VAL A 144 3.72 12.53 0.94
N ILE A 145 4.85 12.04 1.46
CA ILE A 145 5.74 12.87 2.28
C ILE A 145 6.34 14.04 1.48
N SER A 146 6.71 15.11 2.17
CA SER A 146 7.58 16.16 1.61
C SER A 146 8.99 15.65 1.33
N ARG A 147 9.19 14.97 0.19
CA ARG A 147 10.50 14.43 -0.25
C ARG A 147 11.62 15.47 -0.23
N GLY A 148 11.35 16.68 -0.72
CA GLY A 148 12.35 17.76 -0.72
C GLY A 148 12.85 18.10 0.69
N LYS A 149 11.93 18.13 1.67
CA LYS A 149 12.26 18.33 3.09
C LYS A 149 13.06 17.16 3.67
N PHE A 150 12.70 15.93 3.29
CA PHE A 150 13.47 14.75 3.67
C PHE A 150 14.92 14.81 3.13
N HIS A 151 15.10 15.14 1.85
CA HIS A 151 16.44 15.27 1.24
C HIS A 151 17.25 16.43 1.80
N ALA A 152 16.59 17.51 2.24
CA ALA A 152 17.23 18.62 2.95
C ALA A 152 17.61 18.28 4.41
N GLY A 153 17.30 17.07 4.90
CA GLY A 153 17.57 16.66 6.27
C GLY A 153 16.59 17.24 7.30
N GLU A 154 15.49 17.86 6.86
CA GLU A 154 14.44 18.42 7.71
C GLU A 154 13.50 17.31 8.23
N TYR A 155 14.05 16.31 8.91
CA TYR A 155 13.32 15.12 9.34
C TYR A 155 12.22 15.44 10.37
N ALA A 156 12.44 16.43 11.24
CA ALA A 156 11.44 16.90 12.18
C ALA A 156 10.20 17.46 11.45
N TYR A 157 10.42 18.22 10.36
CA TYR A 157 9.33 18.71 9.53
C TYR A 157 8.51 17.57 8.93
N VAL A 158 9.18 16.55 8.38
CA VAL A 158 8.51 15.38 7.79
C VAL A 158 7.71 14.62 8.84
N PHE A 159 8.25 14.46 10.05
CA PHE A 159 7.54 13.86 11.18
C PHE A 159 6.29 14.66 11.55
N ASP A 160 6.43 15.96 11.76
CA ASP A 160 5.34 16.85 12.19
C ASP A 160 4.24 16.94 11.11
N GLU A 161 4.63 16.94 9.84
CA GLU A 161 3.70 16.86 8.71
C GLU A 161 2.87 15.58 8.75
N ILE A 162 3.51 14.41 8.91
CA ILE A 162 2.81 13.12 8.98
C ILE A 162 1.88 13.09 10.20
N ALA A 163 2.33 13.58 11.36
CA ALA A 163 1.52 13.62 12.57
C ALA A 163 0.29 14.54 12.41
N ALA A 164 0.46 15.70 11.77
CA ALA A 164 -0.64 16.61 11.48
C ALA A 164 -1.64 16.02 10.48
N VAL A 165 -1.15 15.32 9.45
CA VAL A 165 -2.02 14.60 8.49
C VAL A 165 -2.75 13.46 9.17
N LYS A 166 -2.09 12.71 10.07
CA LYS A 166 -2.72 11.65 10.87
C LYS A 166 -3.85 12.19 11.74
N GLU A 167 -3.64 13.34 12.38
CA GLU A 167 -4.69 14.03 13.13
C GLU A 167 -5.85 14.44 12.22
N ALA A 168 -5.57 14.99 11.05
CA ALA A 168 -6.60 15.38 10.07
C ALA A 168 -7.38 14.19 9.49
N CYS A 169 -6.80 12.98 9.47
CA CYS A 169 -7.51 11.76 9.06
C CYS A 169 -8.63 11.36 10.03
N GLY A 170 -8.57 11.79 11.30
CA GLY A 170 -9.54 11.39 12.31
C GLY A 170 -9.62 9.86 12.46
N LYS A 171 -10.75 9.28 12.06
CA LYS A 171 -10.97 7.82 12.09
C LYS A 171 -10.41 7.08 10.87
N ALA A 172 -10.15 7.79 9.77
CA ALA A 172 -9.59 7.18 8.57
C ALA A 172 -8.16 6.70 8.84
N ARG A 173 -7.77 5.59 8.21
CA ARG A 173 -6.41 5.06 8.33
C ARG A 173 -5.46 5.84 7.42
N LEU A 174 -4.29 6.20 7.92
CA LEU A 174 -3.24 6.87 7.18
C LEU A 174 -2.22 5.86 6.65
N LYS A 175 -2.04 5.84 5.32
CA LYS A 175 -0.92 5.18 4.64
C LYS A 175 0.07 6.24 4.16
N VAL A 176 1.33 6.13 4.57
CA VAL A 176 2.35 7.11 4.22
C VAL A 176 3.20 6.59 3.06
N ILE A 177 3.05 7.22 1.89
CA ILE A 177 3.85 7.00 0.70
C ILE A 177 5.20 7.71 0.89
N LEU A 178 6.27 6.91 0.92
CA LEU A 178 7.64 7.42 1.09
C LEU A 178 8.29 7.81 -0.25
N GLU A 179 7.73 7.31 -1.35
CA GLU A 179 8.30 7.35 -2.69
C GLU A 179 9.76 6.86 -2.72
N THR A 180 9.93 5.60 -2.36
CA THR A 180 11.23 4.95 -2.17
C THR A 180 12.14 4.99 -3.39
N GLY A 181 11.60 5.15 -4.60
CA GLY A 181 12.37 5.29 -5.84
C GLY A 181 13.25 6.55 -5.90
N GLU A 182 12.94 7.56 -5.10
CA GLU A 182 13.68 8.83 -5.05
C GLU A 182 14.50 9.00 -3.77
N LEU A 183 14.32 8.14 -2.77
CA LEU A 183 15.05 8.25 -1.50
C LEU A 183 16.55 7.91 -1.60
N GLY A 184 16.97 7.29 -2.70
CA GLY A 184 18.36 6.90 -2.95
C GLY A 184 18.70 5.56 -2.30
N THR A 185 19.21 5.59 -1.06
CA THR A 185 19.78 4.40 -0.41
C THR A 185 18.78 3.66 0.49
N LEU A 186 19.06 2.39 0.79
CA LEU A 186 18.26 1.62 1.76
C LEU A 186 18.28 2.21 3.17
N ASP A 187 19.35 2.91 3.56
CA ASP A 187 19.40 3.67 4.82
C ASP A 187 18.34 4.77 4.86
N GLN A 188 18.17 5.49 3.75
CA GLN A 188 17.14 6.53 3.65
C GLN A 188 15.74 5.93 3.65
N VAL A 189 15.54 4.78 3.02
CA VAL A 189 14.27 4.02 3.11
C VAL A 189 13.96 3.64 4.56
N LYS A 190 14.91 3.07 5.29
CA LYS A 190 14.76 2.73 6.72
C LYS A 190 14.45 3.97 7.56
N LYS A 191 15.16 5.07 7.32
CA LYS A 191 14.97 6.34 8.03
C LYS A 191 13.57 6.91 7.79
N ALA A 192 13.14 7.03 6.54
CA ALA A 192 11.81 7.52 6.18
C ALA A 192 10.70 6.64 6.77
N SER A 193 10.88 5.31 6.73
CA SER A 193 9.96 4.35 7.34
C SER A 193 9.84 4.53 8.85
N THR A 194 10.98 4.71 9.52
CA THR A 194 11.04 4.94 10.97
C THR A 194 10.32 6.22 11.37
N ILE A 195 10.54 7.32 10.63
CA ILE A 195 9.87 8.61 10.85
C ILE A 195 8.36 8.45 10.68
N ALA A 196 7.91 7.82 9.59
CA ALA A 196 6.48 7.65 9.32
C ALA A 196 5.78 6.81 10.39
N ILE A 197 6.39 5.69 10.81
CA ILE A 197 5.87 4.85 11.88
C ILE A 197 5.78 5.63 13.19
N ALA A 198 6.85 6.35 13.57
CA ALA A 198 6.90 7.11 14.82
C ALA A 198 5.89 8.27 14.84
N ALA A 199 5.61 8.87 13.68
CA ALA A 199 4.62 9.94 13.52
C ALA A 199 3.16 9.43 13.54
N GLY A 200 2.93 8.11 13.57
CA GLY A 200 1.60 7.51 13.73
C GLY A 200 0.96 6.97 12.45
N ALA A 201 1.76 6.64 11.44
CA ALA A 201 1.27 5.93 10.26
C ALA A 201 0.62 4.59 10.63
N ASP A 202 -0.56 4.30 10.06
CA ASP A 202 -1.18 2.96 10.17
C ASP A 202 -0.61 1.99 9.14
N PHE A 203 -0.11 2.53 8.03
CA PHE A 203 0.64 1.83 6.99
C PHE A 203 1.81 2.69 6.50
N ILE A 204 2.91 2.05 6.14
CA ILE A 204 3.91 2.63 5.25
C ILE A 204 3.77 2.05 3.85
N LYS A 205 3.93 2.89 2.83
CA LYS A 205 3.72 2.57 1.41
C LYS A 205 4.95 2.95 0.61
N THR A 206 5.36 2.09 -0.32
CA THR A 206 6.59 2.31 -1.10
C THR A 206 6.49 3.54 -1.99
N SER A 207 5.51 3.55 -2.90
CA SER A 207 5.54 4.44 -4.07
C SER A 207 4.16 4.94 -4.46
N THR A 208 4.11 6.06 -5.18
CA THR A 208 2.89 6.60 -5.78
C THR A 208 2.40 5.76 -6.96
N GLY A 209 3.32 5.00 -7.58
CA GLY A 209 3.08 4.28 -8.83
C GLY A 209 3.15 5.18 -10.08
N LYS A 210 3.57 6.45 -9.92
CA LYS A 210 3.74 7.41 -11.03
C LYS A 210 5.17 7.55 -11.51
N ILE A 211 6.14 7.02 -10.77
CA ILE A 211 7.56 7.02 -11.12
C ILE A 211 8.13 5.60 -11.08
N GLN A 212 9.29 5.42 -11.70
CA GLN A 212 10.08 4.17 -11.64
C GLN A 212 11.53 4.49 -11.21
N PRO A 213 12.19 3.59 -10.47
CA PRO A 213 11.67 2.33 -9.94
C PRO A 213 10.66 2.55 -8.81
N ALA A 214 9.56 1.80 -8.82
CA ALA A 214 8.53 1.82 -7.78
C ALA A 214 8.85 0.83 -6.63
N ALA A 215 7.96 -0.12 -6.32
CA ALA A 215 8.22 -1.14 -5.32
C ALA A 215 9.24 -2.18 -5.80
N THR A 216 10.31 -2.37 -5.03
CA THR A 216 11.26 -3.48 -5.21
C THR A 216 11.28 -4.38 -3.99
N MET A 217 11.70 -5.65 -4.17
CA MET A 217 11.82 -6.62 -3.06
C MET A 217 12.82 -6.15 -1.99
N PRO A 218 14.04 -5.64 -2.32
CA PRO A 218 14.98 -5.13 -1.31
C PRO A 218 14.42 -3.97 -0.49
N VAL A 219 13.81 -2.98 -1.16
CA VAL A 219 13.19 -1.82 -0.49
C VAL A 219 12.07 -2.29 0.45
N THR A 220 11.20 -3.17 -0.04
CA THR A 220 10.08 -3.67 0.76
C THR A 220 10.57 -4.49 1.96
N LEU A 221 11.63 -5.29 1.80
CA LEU A 221 12.24 -6.03 2.91
C LEU A 221 12.72 -5.08 4.02
N VAL A 222 13.43 -4.00 3.68
CA VAL A 222 13.87 -3.00 4.67
C VAL A 222 12.70 -2.34 5.40
N MET A 223 11.63 -2.02 4.67
CA MET A 223 10.41 -1.48 5.28
C MET A 223 9.73 -2.49 6.22
N LEU A 224 9.67 -3.77 5.84
CA LEU A 224 9.13 -4.84 6.69
C LEU A 224 9.99 -5.07 7.94
N GLU A 225 11.32 -5.04 7.82
CA GLU A 225 12.23 -5.13 8.97
C GLU A 225 12.06 -3.93 9.91
N THR A 226 11.84 -2.73 9.36
CA THR A 226 11.52 -1.53 10.16
C THR A 226 10.21 -1.70 10.95
N ILE A 227 9.17 -2.28 10.33
CA ILE A 227 7.90 -2.62 11.00
C ILE A 227 8.14 -3.68 12.10
N ARG A 228 8.92 -4.71 11.81
CA ARG A 228 9.26 -5.79 12.76
C ARG A 228 9.91 -5.21 14.01
N ASP A 229 10.94 -4.40 13.82
CA ASP A 229 11.73 -3.83 14.91
C ASP A 229 10.86 -2.88 15.77
N HIS A 230 9.96 -2.11 15.12
CA HIS A 230 8.96 -1.32 15.83
C HIS A 230 8.01 -2.19 16.67
N PHE A 231 7.50 -3.28 16.10
CA PHE A 231 6.61 -4.20 16.79
C PHE A 231 7.31 -4.86 17.99
N TYR A 232 8.55 -5.35 17.83
CA TYR A 232 9.32 -5.92 18.94
C TYR A 232 9.58 -4.92 20.06
N LYS A 233 9.79 -3.64 19.72
CA LYS A 233 9.99 -2.59 20.72
C LYS A 233 8.72 -2.14 21.44
N THR A 234 7.57 -2.18 20.77
CA THR A 234 6.36 -1.47 21.25
C THR A 234 5.10 -2.31 21.38
N GLY A 235 5.08 -3.52 20.80
CA GLY A 235 3.89 -4.35 20.64
C GLY A 235 2.87 -3.81 19.64
N LYS A 236 3.12 -2.67 18.98
CA LYS A 236 2.17 -2.05 18.04
C LYS A 236 2.43 -2.51 16.61
N LYS A 237 1.36 -2.90 15.92
CA LYS A 237 1.41 -3.35 14.53
C LYS A 237 1.22 -2.17 13.59
N VAL A 238 2.05 -2.10 12.56
CA VAL A 238 1.92 -1.19 11.42
C VAL A 238 1.82 -2.02 10.16
N GLY A 239 0.99 -1.57 9.21
CA GLY A 239 0.81 -2.25 7.94
C GLY A 239 1.88 -1.89 6.89
N MET A 240 2.02 -2.76 5.89
CA MET A 240 2.90 -2.53 4.74
C MET A 240 2.10 -2.55 3.43
N LYS A 241 2.34 -1.58 2.54
CA LYS A 241 1.71 -1.53 1.22
C LYS A 241 2.75 -1.30 0.12
N PRO A 242 3.32 -2.35 -0.49
CA PRO A 242 4.05 -2.17 -1.74
C PRO A 242 3.11 -1.75 -2.86
N ALA A 243 3.53 -0.78 -3.68
CA ALA A 243 2.75 -0.23 -4.77
C ALA A 243 3.61 0.15 -5.98
N GLY A 244 3.05 -0.05 -7.18
CA GLY A 244 3.71 0.21 -8.47
C GLY A 244 4.60 -0.94 -8.92
N GLY A 245 4.49 -1.34 -10.19
CA GLY A 245 5.31 -2.40 -10.81
C GLY A 245 4.89 -3.85 -10.47
N ILE A 246 3.92 -4.06 -9.58
CA ILE A 246 3.43 -5.38 -9.18
C ILE A 246 2.19 -5.73 -10.01
N SER A 247 2.40 -6.32 -11.18
CA SER A 247 1.33 -6.71 -12.11
C SER A 247 1.21 -8.22 -12.32
N LYS A 248 2.09 -9.02 -11.71
CA LYS A 248 2.17 -10.47 -11.91
C LYS A 248 1.95 -11.23 -10.61
N SER A 249 1.07 -12.23 -10.66
CA SER A 249 0.75 -13.13 -9.55
C SER A 249 1.99 -13.80 -8.94
N LYS A 250 2.94 -14.25 -9.77
CA LYS A 250 4.21 -14.85 -9.30
C LYS A 250 4.97 -13.91 -8.36
N LEU A 251 5.09 -12.64 -8.73
CA LEU A 251 5.77 -11.64 -7.90
C LEU A 251 4.98 -11.37 -6.62
N ALA A 252 3.66 -11.24 -6.71
CA ALA A 252 2.80 -11.07 -5.53
C ALA A 252 2.91 -12.24 -4.52
N LEU A 253 3.02 -13.48 -5.00
CA LEU A 253 3.27 -14.64 -4.14
C LEU A 253 4.64 -14.55 -3.44
N HIS A 254 5.69 -14.07 -4.11
CA HIS A 254 6.98 -13.85 -3.46
C HIS A 254 6.91 -12.77 -2.36
N TYR A 255 6.10 -11.73 -2.55
CA TYR A 255 5.81 -10.75 -1.50
C TYR A 255 5.16 -11.40 -0.27
N LEU A 256 4.20 -12.32 -0.45
CA LEU A 256 3.59 -13.03 0.68
C LEU A 256 4.61 -13.91 1.43
N VAL A 257 5.52 -14.58 0.72
CA VAL A 257 6.63 -15.33 1.36
C VAL A 257 7.51 -14.40 2.19
N MET A 258 7.91 -13.27 1.61
CA MET A 258 8.72 -12.27 2.31
C MET A 258 8.02 -11.71 3.56
N VAL A 259 6.71 -11.45 3.50
CA VAL A 259 5.93 -11.02 4.68
C VAL A 259 5.90 -12.12 5.74
N LYS A 260 5.55 -13.35 5.35
CA LYS A 260 5.48 -14.49 6.28
C LYS A 260 6.81 -14.72 7.00
N GLU A 261 7.92 -14.71 6.28
CA GLU A 261 9.25 -14.97 6.84
C GLU A 261 9.82 -13.79 7.64
N THR A 262 9.31 -12.56 7.43
CA THR A 262 9.84 -11.36 8.11
C THR A 262 8.99 -10.93 9.30
N LEU A 263 7.66 -11.00 9.18
CA LEU A 263 6.69 -10.52 10.17
C LEU A 263 5.79 -11.62 10.75
N GLY A 264 5.71 -12.77 10.09
CA GLY A 264 4.87 -13.89 10.50
C GLY A 264 3.42 -13.79 10.01
N ASP A 265 2.63 -14.82 10.35
CA ASP A 265 1.28 -15.04 9.81
C ASP A 265 0.28 -13.94 10.16
N ALA A 266 0.50 -13.23 11.27
CA ALA A 266 -0.38 -12.15 11.68
C ALA A 266 -0.41 -10.97 10.69
N TRP A 267 0.62 -10.83 9.82
CA TRP A 267 0.66 -9.80 8.77
C TRP A 267 0.14 -10.30 7.41
N LEU A 268 -0.16 -11.59 7.28
CA LEU A 268 -0.89 -12.13 6.13
C LEU A 268 -2.40 -11.84 6.26
N ASP A 269 -2.73 -10.58 6.55
CA ASP A 269 -4.10 -10.10 6.69
C ASP A 269 -4.27 -8.73 6.01
N LYS A 270 -5.43 -8.51 5.40
CA LYS A 270 -5.72 -7.25 4.68
C LYS A 270 -5.73 -6.01 5.58
N GLN A 271 -5.76 -6.13 6.89
CA GLN A 271 -5.61 -4.98 7.79
C GLN A 271 -4.14 -4.55 7.95
N LEU A 272 -3.19 -5.39 7.57
CA LEU A 272 -1.75 -5.20 7.83
C LEU A 272 -0.88 -5.36 6.57
N PHE A 273 -1.41 -5.90 5.48
CA PHE A 273 -0.70 -5.95 4.21
C PHE A 273 -1.63 -5.66 3.03
N ARG A 274 -1.16 -4.83 2.09
CA ARG A 274 -1.92 -4.45 0.89
C ARG A 274 -1.03 -4.43 -0.36
N PHE A 275 -1.60 -4.77 -1.51
CA PHE A 275 -0.98 -4.49 -2.82
C PHE A 275 -1.63 -3.25 -3.44
N GLY A 276 -0.87 -2.20 -3.68
CA GLY A 276 -1.33 -1.07 -4.52
C GLY A 276 -1.16 -1.42 -5.99
N ALA A 277 -2.24 -1.80 -6.68
CA ALA A 277 -2.18 -2.26 -8.06
C ALA A 277 -3.41 -1.84 -8.88
N SER A 278 -3.17 -1.51 -10.15
CA SER A 278 -4.22 -1.34 -11.15
C SER A 278 -4.48 -2.63 -11.94
N SER A 279 -3.45 -3.43 -12.24
CA SER A 279 -3.56 -4.59 -13.15
C SER A 279 -3.26 -5.96 -12.56
N LEU A 280 -2.92 -6.05 -11.27
CA LEU A 280 -2.59 -7.33 -10.63
C LEU A 280 -3.78 -8.29 -10.57
N ALA A 281 -4.99 -7.76 -10.34
CA ALA A 281 -6.19 -8.57 -10.14
C ALA A 281 -6.44 -9.49 -11.34
N ASN A 282 -6.33 -8.97 -12.56
CA ASN A 282 -6.54 -9.74 -13.78
C ASN A 282 -5.53 -10.88 -13.94
N ASP A 283 -4.24 -10.63 -13.67
CA ASP A 283 -3.22 -11.70 -13.74
C ASP A 283 -3.49 -12.81 -12.73
N VAL A 284 -3.90 -12.44 -11.52
CA VAL A 284 -4.24 -13.40 -10.46
C VAL A 284 -5.48 -14.21 -10.84
N LEU A 285 -6.53 -13.57 -11.35
CA LEU A 285 -7.74 -14.25 -11.82
C LEU A 285 -7.45 -15.23 -12.96
N MET A 286 -6.61 -14.87 -13.92
CA MET A 286 -6.14 -15.79 -14.96
C MET A 286 -5.43 -17.02 -14.38
N GLN A 287 -4.63 -16.86 -13.31
CA GLN A 287 -4.02 -18.02 -12.66
C GLN A 287 -5.03 -18.86 -11.89
N VAL A 288 -5.98 -18.25 -11.18
CA VAL A 288 -7.05 -18.97 -10.47
C VAL A 288 -7.89 -19.78 -11.46
N ALA A 289 -8.28 -19.18 -12.59
CA ALA A 289 -9.01 -19.86 -13.66
C ALA A 289 -8.21 -21.07 -14.18
N LYS A 290 -6.91 -20.89 -14.44
CA LYS A 290 -6.04 -21.98 -14.92
C LYS A 290 -5.95 -23.14 -13.94
N GLU A 291 -5.76 -22.86 -12.66
CA GLU A 291 -5.66 -23.90 -11.62
C GLU A 291 -7.01 -24.61 -11.40
N THR A 292 -8.13 -23.92 -11.63
CA THR A 292 -9.47 -24.50 -11.45
C THR A 292 -9.93 -25.30 -12.67
N LEU A 293 -9.67 -24.82 -13.89
CA LEU A 293 -10.19 -25.38 -15.14
C LEU A 293 -9.16 -26.22 -15.92
N GLY A 294 -7.89 -26.19 -15.51
CA GLY A 294 -6.78 -26.91 -16.16
C GLY A 294 -6.22 -26.25 -17.43
N HIS A 295 -6.81 -25.14 -17.91
CA HIS A 295 -6.37 -24.42 -19.10
C HIS A 295 -6.46 -22.90 -18.92
N TYR A 296 -5.63 -22.16 -19.67
CA TYR A 296 -5.70 -20.70 -19.69
C TYR A 296 -6.92 -20.23 -20.47
N GLN A 297 -7.63 -19.24 -19.93
CA GLN A 297 -8.69 -18.53 -20.64
C GLN A 297 -8.12 -17.37 -21.45
N SER A 298 -8.83 -16.98 -22.51
CA SER A 298 -8.49 -15.78 -23.27
C SER A 298 -8.52 -14.54 -22.36
N PRO A 299 -7.57 -13.60 -22.50
CA PRO A 299 -7.61 -12.32 -21.78
C PRO A 299 -8.93 -11.56 -21.95
N ASN A 300 -9.67 -11.79 -23.05
CA ASN A 300 -10.95 -11.14 -23.34
C ASN A 300 -12.07 -11.51 -22.35
N TYR A 301 -11.92 -12.58 -21.58
CA TYR A 301 -12.86 -12.95 -20.51
C TYR A 301 -12.65 -12.16 -19.22
N PHE A 302 -11.60 -11.35 -19.14
CA PHE A 302 -11.28 -10.52 -17.99
C PHE A 302 -11.48 -9.04 -18.35
N SER A 303 -12.14 -8.29 -17.46
CA SER A 303 -12.35 -6.85 -17.63
C SER A 303 -11.04 -6.09 -17.88
N ILE A 304 -11.04 -5.15 -18.83
CA ILE A 304 -9.88 -4.29 -19.11
C ILE A 304 -9.71 -3.27 -17.97
N ASP A 305 -8.49 -3.14 -17.46
CA ASP A 305 -8.14 -2.23 -16.36
C ASP A 305 -8.17 -0.75 -16.73
#